data_AF-A0A1X4H9G1-F1
#
_entry.id   AF-A0A1X4H9G1-F1
#
_cell.length_a   1.000
_cell.length_b   1.000
_cell.length_c   1.000
_cell.angle_alpha   90.00
_cell.angle_beta   90.00
_cell.angle_gamma   90.00
#
_symmetry.space_group_name_H-M   'P 1'
#
loop_
_entity.id
_entity.type
_entity.pdbx_description
1 polymer ?
#
loop_
_entity_poly.entity_id
_entity_poly.type
_entity_poly.pdbx_seq_one_letter_code
_entity_poly.pdbx_strand_id
1 'polypeptide(L)'
;MSTSSKALQSEASVDEFLNVAATETVPLFEHLNFEFLLEYEVFAPARRGRTRVHKPPDLFCGFLHCYYEDVYGTRPITRELQHSLVWHYCGLDKPPSRDTIDRFLTDLEHVVDDVFDRLVEQAAA
;
A
#
# COMPACT_ATOMS: atom_id res chain seq x y z
N MET A 1 -25.36 -11.54 -27.59
CA MET A 1 -25.35 -11.81 -26.15
C MET A 1 -24.13 -11.12 -25.57
N SER A 2 -24.37 -10.28 -24.57
CA SER A 2 -23.47 -9.23 -24.09
C SER A 2 -22.17 -9.77 -23.50
N THR A 3 -21.04 -9.32 -24.05
CA THR A 3 -19.72 -9.39 -23.43
C THR A 3 -19.64 -8.28 -22.38
N SER A 4 -19.44 -8.68 -21.12
CA SER A 4 -19.43 -7.81 -19.95
C SER A 4 -18.27 -6.80 -19.99
N SER A 5 -18.57 -5.55 -20.32
CA SER A 5 -17.66 -4.39 -20.28
C SER A 5 -17.41 -3.88 -18.85
N LYS A 6 -16.93 -4.75 -17.94
CA LYS A 6 -16.62 -4.36 -16.55
C LYS A 6 -15.18 -4.61 -16.09
N ALA A 7 -14.35 -5.27 -16.90
CA ALA A 7 -12.98 -5.64 -16.52
C ALA A 7 -11.88 -4.71 -17.07
N LEU A 8 -12.24 -3.58 -17.72
CA LEU A 8 -11.27 -2.69 -18.40
C LEU A 8 -11.35 -1.23 -17.92
N GLN A 9 -12.21 -0.92 -16.94
CA GLN A 9 -12.30 0.43 -16.38
C GLN A 9 -11.40 0.64 -15.14
N SER A 10 -10.85 -0.42 -14.53
CA SER A 10 -10.01 -0.30 -13.33
C SER A 10 -8.51 -0.14 -13.60
N GLU A 11 -8.01 -0.43 -14.80
CA GLU A 11 -6.57 -0.29 -15.10
C GLU A 11 -6.18 1.17 -15.42
N ALA A 12 -7.04 1.91 -16.11
CA ALA A 12 -6.74 3.30 -16.49
C ALA A 12 -6.68 4.25 -15.29
N SER A 13 -7.52 4.03 -14.27
CA SER A 13 -7.58 4.88 -13.08
C SER A 13 -6.38 4.67 -12.15
N VAL A 14 -5.88 3.43 -12.04
CA VAL A 14 -4.70 3.10 -11.24
C VAL A 14 -3.45 3.65 -11.92
N ASP A 15 -3.31 3.46 -13.24
CA ASP A 15 -2.18 4.01 -14.00
C ASP A 15 -2.17 5.54 -14.04
N GLU A 16 -3.34 6.18 -14.07
CA GLU A 16 -3.46 7.64 -14.01
C GLU A 16 -3.08 8.17 -12.62
N PHE A 17 -3.56 7.53 -11.54
CA PHE A 17 -3.13 7.84 -10.18
C PHE A 17 -1.62 7.68 -9.99
N LEU A 18 -1.04 6.58 -10.49
CA LEU A 18 0.39 6.33 -10.42
C LEU A 18 1.21 7.30 -11.27
N ASN A 19 0.73 7.73 -12.44
CA ASN A 19 1.41 8.74 -13.25
C ASN A 19 1.42 10.12 -12.59
N VAL A 20 0.36 10.49 -11.84
CA VAL A 20 0.38 11.70 -11.01
C VAL A 20 1.34 11.52 -9.83
N ALA A 21 1.40 10.32 -9.24
CA ALA A 21 2.36 9.98 -8.19
C ALA A 21 3.82 9.96 -8.68
N ALA A 22 4.04 9.62 -9.96
CA ALA A 22 5.35 9.44 -10.58
C ALA A 22 6.18 10.72 -10.64
N THR A 23 5.52 11.86 -10.82
CA THR A 23 6.22 13.13 -11.00
C THR A 23 6.85 13.63 -9.71
N GLU A 24 6.24 13.36 -8.55
CA GLU A 24 6.78 13.67 -7.22
C GLU A 24 6.10 12.75 -6.17
N THR A 25 6.68 11.58 -5.86
CA THR A 25 6.08 10.59 -4.93
C THR A 25 5.93 11.10 -3.50
N VAL A 26 6.76 12.07 -3.10
CA VAL A 26 6.71 12.71 -1.76
C VAL A 26 5.44 13.55 -1.57
N PRO A 27 5.10 14.52 -2.43
CA PRO A 27 3.91 15.36 -2.25
C PRO A 27 2.58 14.62 -2.40
N LEU A 28 2.49 13.51 -3.14
CA LEU A 28 1.24 12.77 -3.22
C LEU A 28 0.92 12.05 -1.89
N PHE A 29 1.93 11.55 -1.18
CA PHE A 29 1.76 11.03 0.18
C PHE A 29 1.48 12.13 1.21
N GLU A 30 1.91 13.37 0.98
CA GLU A 30 1.58 14.51 1.85
C GLU A 30 0.10 14.94 1.74
N HIS A 31 -0.56 14.64 0.62
CA HIS A 31 -1.95 15.00 0.37
C HIS A 31 -2.96 13.88 0.64
N LEU A 32 -2.49 12.63 0.73
CA LEU A 32 -3.34 11.48 1.04
C LEU A 32 -3.29 11.16 2.53
N ASN A 33 -4.46 10.92 3.11
CA ASN A 33 -4.53 10.40 4.46
C ASN A 33 -4.58 8.88 4.43
N PHE A 34 -3.60 8.22 5.05
CA PHE A 34 -3.57 6.75 5.20
C PHE A 34 -4.04 6.26 6.56
N GLU A 35 -4.34 7.14 7.52
CA GLU A 35 -4.79 6.73 8.87
C GLU A 35 -6.09 5.92 8.84
N PHE A 36 -6.89 6.07 7.79
CA PHE A 36 -8.10 5.26 7.61
C PHE A 36 -7.83 3.76 7.54
N LEU A 37 -6.60 3.34 7.19
CA LEU A 37 -6.21 1.93 7.24
C LEU A 37 -6.33 1.34 8.64
N LEU A 38 -6.30 2.17 9.69
CA LEU A 38 -6.51 1.73 11.08
C LEU A 38 -7.97 1.32 11.36
N GLU A 39 -8.91 1.67 10.48
CA GLU A 39 -10.34 1.35 10.62
C GLU A 39 -10.65 -0.10 10.21
N TYR A 40 -9.79 -0.75 9.41
CA TYR A 40 -10.03 -2.13 8.98
C TYR A 40 -9.61 -3.14 10.04
N GLU A 41 -10.53 -4.03 10.42
CA GLU A 41 -10.29 -5.06 11.42
C GLU A 41 -9.15 -6.03 11.05
N VAL A 42 -8.90 -6.26 9.76
CA VAL A 42 -7.80 -7.13 9.29
C VAL A 42 -6.43 -6.64 9.79
N PHE A 43 -6.27 -5.33 9.94
CA PHE A 43 -5.03 -4.74 10.44
C PHE A 43 -4.97 -4.65 11.97
N ALA A 44 -6.06 -4.93 12.68
CA ALA A 44 -6.06 -4.91 14.12
C ALA A 44 -5.03 -5.90 14.71
N PRO A 45 -4.46 -5.61 15.90
CA PRO A 45 -3.62 -6.57 16.59
C PRO A 45 -4.41 -7.85 16.90
N ALA A 46 -3.84 -9.01 16.59
CA ALA A 46 -4.45 -10.27 16.97
C ALA A 46 -4.47 -10.41 18.50
N ARG A 47 -5.60 -10.84 19.09
CA ARG A 47 -5.79 -10.95 20.56
C ARG A 47 -4.73 -11.79 21.29
N ARG A 48 -4.08 -12.73 20.60
CA ARG A 48 -3.00 -13.58 21.12
C ARG A 48 -1.70 -13.47 20.32
N GLY A 49 -1.61 -12.47 19.44
CA GLY A 49 -0.48 -12.30 18.53
C GLY A 49 0.59 -11.35 19.06
N ARG A 50 1.74 -11.39 18.40
CA ARG A 50 2.81 -10.40 18.61
C ARG A 50 2.30 -9.02 18.22
N THR A 51 2.62 -8.01 19.03
CA THR A 51 2.35 -6.60 18.71
C THR A 51 2.98 -6.25 17.36
N ARG A 52 2.18 -5.66 16.46
CA ARG A 52 2.66 -5.19 15.16
C ARG A 52 3.70 -4.10 15.42
N VAL A 53 4.88 -4.27 14.83
CA VAL A 53 6.01 -3.36 15.02
C VAL A 53 5.86 -2.09 14.17
N HIS A 54 5.23 -2.23 13.00
CA HIS A 54 4.96 -1.14 12.07
C HIS A 54 3.45 -0.97 11.96
N LYS A 55 3.01 0.28 11.79
CA LYS A 55 1.58 0.54 11.58
C LYS A 55 1.22 0.25 10.12
N PRO A 56 -0.05 -0.08 9.84
CA PRO A 56 -0.52 -0.29 8.48
C PRO A 56 -0.28 0.89 7.52
N PRO A 57 -0.49 2.17 7.91
CA PRO A 57 -0.17 3.32 7.07
C PRO A 57 1.28 3.33 6.59
N ASP A 58 2.25 3.17 7.50
CA ASP A 58 3.68 3.18 7.18
C ASP A 58 4.05 2.04 6.22
N LEU A 59 3.48 0.84 6.43
CA LEU A 59 3.70 -0.30 5.55
C LEU A 59 3.05 -0.11 4.18
N PHE A 60 1.92 0.58 4.12
CA PHE A 60 1.24 0.88 2.87
C PHE A 60 2.01 1.88 2.01
N CYS A 61 2.63 2.90 2.62
CA CYS A 61 3.57 3.79 1.91
C CYS A 61 4.73 3.00 1.29
N GLY A 62 5.31 2.06 2.04
CA GLY A 62 6.34 1.16 1.51
C GLY A 62 5.85 0.27 0.38
N PHE A 63 4.62 -0.23 0.47
CA PHE A 63 3.98 -1.00 -0.60
C PHE A 63 3.77 -0.16 -1.86
N LEU A 64 3.23 1.05 -1.76
CA LEU A 64 3.02 1.94 -2.91
C LEU A 64 4.32 2.31 -3.59
N HIS A 65 5.39 2.57 -2.81
CA HIS A 65 6.72 2.77 -3.37
C HIS A 65 7.19 1.56 -4.17
N CYS A 66 7.11 0.34 -3.61
CA CYS A 66 7.50 -0.87 -4.33
C CYS A 66 6.63 -1.11 -5.58
N TYR A 67 5.33 -0.83 -5.49
CA TYR A 67 4.41 -0.94 -6.62
C TYR A 67 4.79 0.02 -7.76
N TYR A 68 5.13 1.26 -7.41
CA TYR A 68 5.62 2.26 -8.35
C TYR A 68 6.95 1.87 -9.02
N GLU A 69 7.87 1.25 -8.27
CA GLU A 69 9.16 0.76 -8.79
C GLU A 69 9.06 -0.62 -9.48
N ASP A 70 7.85 -1.11 -9.78
CA ASP A 70 7.58 -2.41 -10.43
C ASP A 70 8.12 -3.63 -9.64
N VAL A 71 8.16 -3.52 -8.30
CA VAL A 71 8.65 -4.54 -7.36
C VAL A 71 7.49 -5.27 -6.70
N TYR A 72 7.24 -6.51 -7.13
CA TYR A 72 6.13 -7.33 -6.59
C TYR A 72 6.56 -8.56 -5.79
N GLY A 73 5.68 -8.96 -4.88
CA GLY A 73 5.80 -10.17 -4.08
C GLY A 73 6.61 -9.98 -2.80
N THR A 74 6.35 -10.85 -1.81
CA THR A 74 6.89 -10.69 -0.45
C THR A 74 8.42 -10.56 -0.42
N ARG A 75 9.14 -11.41 -1.17
CA ARG A 75 10.62 -11.43 -1.13
C ARG A 75 11.24 -10.21 -1.82
N PRO A 76 10.85 -9.82 -3.05
CA PRO A 76 11.34 -8.60 -3.66
C PRO A 76 11.02 -7.34 -2.84
N ILE A 77 9.78 -7.17 -2.39
CA ILE A 77 9.38 -6.03 -1.54
C ILE A 77 10.22 -5.96 -0.26
N THR A 78 10.43 -7.09 0.42
CA THR A 78 11.28 -7.12 1.61
C THR A 78 12.70 -6.69 1.31
N ARG A 79 13.26 -7.11 0.17
CA ARG A 79 14.62 -6.73 -0.24
C ARG A 79 14.71 -5.25 -0.54
N GLU A 80 13.73 -4.70 -1.25
CA GLU A 80 13.68 -3.28 -1.59
C GLU A 80 13.61 -2.41 -0.34
N LEU A 81 12.68 -2.72 0.58
CA LEU A 81 12.54 -1.98 1.83
C LEU A 81 13.71 -2.20 2.81
N GLN A 82 14.52 -3.24 2.62
CA GLN A 82 15.76 -3.44 3.37
C GLN A 82 16.99 -2.82 2.68
N HIS A 83 16.86 -2.46 1.40
CA HIS A 83 17.95 -1.90 0.62
C HIS A 83 18.02 -0.39 0.86
N SER A 84 19.19 0.09 1.27
CA SER A 84 19.44 1.52 1.47
C SER A 84 18.49 2.17 2.51
N LEU A 85 18.17 3.45 2.32
CA LEU A 85 17.30 4.27 3.16
C LEU A 85 15.84 4.31 2.67
N VAL A 86 15.43 3.38 1.79
CA VAL A 86 14.06 3.35 1.23
C VAL A 86 13.00 3.31 2.33
N TRP A 87 13.16 2.41 3.30
CA TRP A 87 12.25 2.32 4.45
C TRP A 87 12.10 3.65 5.21
N HIS A 88 13.17 4.44 5.29
CA HIS A 88 13.16 5.73 5.98
C HIS A 88 12.34 6.76 5.21
N TYR A 89 12.49 6.80 3.88
CA TYR A 89 11.67 7.67 3.02
C TYR A 89 10.20 7.26 2.99
N CYS A 90 9.89 5.98 3.20
CA CYS A 90 8.52 5.50 3.36
C CYS A 90 7.94 5.74 4.77
N GLY A 91 8.64 6.45 5.66
CA GLY A 91 8.15 6.80 7.00
C GLY A 91 8.25 5.69 8.05
N LEU A 92 8.99 4.60 7.77
CA LEU A 92 9.20 3.52 8.73
C LEU A 92 10.35 3.89 9.69
N ASP A 93 10.24 3.52 10.95
CA ASP A 93 11.32 3.72 11.94
C ASP A 93 12.54 2.79 11.73
N LYS A 94 12.33 1.66 11.04
CA LYS A 94 13.34 0.65 10.74
C LYS A 94 12.88 -0.24 9.57
N PRO A 95 13.79 -0.97 8.90
CA PRO A 95 13.39 -1.86 7.82
C PRO A 95 12.47 -3.00 8.33
N PRO A 96 11.38 -3.30 7.61
CA PRO A 96 10.45 -4.36 7.98
C PRO A 96 11.06 -5.73 7.72
N SER A 97 10.61 -6.73 8.49
CA SER A 97 11.00 -8.12 8.27
C SER A 97 10.15 -8.76 7.17
N ARG A 98 10.63 -9.86 6.58
CA ARG A 98 9.84 -10.62 5.60
C ARG A 98 8.47 -11.04 6.14
N ASP A 99 8.42 -11.49 7.39
CA ASP A 99 7.18 -11.93 8.06
C ASP A 99 6.20 -10.75 8.26
N THR A 100 6.73 -9.58 8.59
CA THR A 100 5.95 -8.34 8.66
C THR A 100 5.30 -8.02 7.32
N ILE A 101 6.08 -8.07 6.22
CA ILE A 101 5.58 -7.79 4.87
C ILE A 101 4.56 -8.84 4.45
N ASP A 102 4.87 -10.13 4.64
CA ASP A 102 3.99 -11.23 4.26
C ASP A 102 2.61 -11.08 4.90
N ARG A 103 2.58 -10.87 6.22
CA ARG A 103 1.35 -10.66 6.97
C ARG A 103 0.59 -9.42 6.51
N PHE A 104 1.28 -8.32 6.25
CA PHE A 104 0.65 -7.10 5.78
C PHE A 104 -0.01 -7.29 4.41
N LEU A 105 0.68 -7.95 3.47
CA LEU A 105 0.14 -8.22 2.14
C LEU A 105 -1.04 -9.18 2.20
N THR A 106 -1.00 -10.20 3.06
CA THR A 106 -2.15 -11.10 3.29
C THR A 106 -3.35 -10.34 3.84
N ASP A 107 -3.15 -9.46 4.83
CA ASP A 107 -4.24 -8.65 5.39
C ASP A 107 -4.79 -7.68 4.33
N LEU A 108 -3.92 -7.04 3.54
CA LEU A 108 -4.27 -6.09 2.49
C LEU A 108 -5.08 -6.76 1.37
N GLU A 109 -4.76 -7.99 0.97
CA GLU A 109 -5.48 -8.75 -0.06
C GLU A 109 -6.99 -8.83 0.21
N HIS A 110 -7.40 -8.82 1.48
CA HIS A 110 -8.81 -8.87 1.86
C HIS A 110 -9.57 -7.54 1.70
N VAL A 111 -8.85 -6.42 1.61
CA VAL A 111 -9.44 -5.07 1.66
C VAL A 111 -8.90 -4.15 0.55
N VAL A 112 -8.07 -4.66 -0.37
CA VAL A 112 -7.32 -3.85 -1.34
C VAL A 112 -8.24 -3.02 -2.22
N ASP A 113 -9.34 -3.59 -2.73
CA ASP A 113 -10.29 -2.88 -3.58
C ASP A 113 -10.91 -1.67 -2.83
N ASP A 114 -11.43 -1.91 -1.62
CA ASP A 114 -12.01 -0.85 -0.77
C ASP A 114 -10.99 0.23 -0.40
N VAL A 115 -9.72 -0.17 -0.18
CA VAL A 115 -8.64 0.77 0.13
C VAL A 115 -8.38 1.70 -1.05
N PHE A 116 -8.28 1.16 -2.27
CA PHE A 116 -8.04 1.98 -3.46
C PHE A 116 -9.25 2.84 -3.83
N ASP A 117 -10.48 2.34 -3.66
CA ASP A 117 -11.70 3.15 -3.85
C ASP A 117 -11.67 4.40 -2.97
N ARG A 118 -11.31 4.26 -1.68
CA ARG A 118 -11.18 5.40 -0.76
C ARG A 118 -10.06 6.36 -1.15
N LEU A 119 -8.96 5.87 -1.71
CA LEU A 119 -7.87 6.73 -2.18
C LEU A 119 -8.29 7.54 -3.41
N VAL A 120 -9.05 6.94 -4.33
CA VAL A 120 -9.63 7.63 -5.49
C VAL A 120 -10.61 8.71 -5.03
N GLU A 121 -11.47 8.41 -4.06
CA GLU A 121 -12.38 9.40 -3.48
C GLU A 121 -11.63 10.58 -2.83
N GLN A 122 -10.54 10.30 -2.10
CA GLN A 122 -9.69 11.36 -1.53
C GLN A 122 -9.00 12.20 -2.60
N ALA A 123 -8.50 11.59 -3.67
CA ALA A 123 -7.80 12.30 -4.74
C ALA A 123 -8.74 13.15 -5.62
N ALA A 124 -10.04 12.83 -5.64
CA ALA A 124 -11.05 13.58 -6.37
C ALA A 124 -11.68 14.75 -5.58
N ALA A 125 -11.34 14.90 -4.29
CA ALA A 125 -11.87 15.91 -3.37
C ALA A 125 -11.04 17.20 -3.36
#